data_AF-A0A9X9WII7-F1
#
_entry.id   AF-A0A9X9WII7-F1
#
_cell.length_a   1.000
_cell.length_b   1.000
_cell.length_c   1.000
_cell.angle_alpha   90.00
_cell.angle_beta   90.00
_cell.angle_gamma   90.00
#
_symmetry.space_group_name_H-M   'P 1'
#
loop_
_entity.id
_entity.type
_entity.pdbx_description
1 polymer ?
#
loop_
_entity_poly.entity_id
_entity_poly.type
_entity_poly.pdbx_seq_one_letter_code
_entity_poly.pdbx_strand_id
1 'polypeptide(L)'
;MPLYECVFIARNDVTQQQVEAIAEQVAGLIAEGGGEVKKREYWGLRGLAYKIKKNRKGHYMLLGIDAPAGALPEVERQLGLNEDVLRSLTVRVEAIDEAPSAVLAKRGDDRDRDRGFRGPRPAGRFSSGRGRERGDDREEFRARPRDEMDGPDGAGE
;
A
#
# COMPACT_ATOMS: atom_id res chain seq x y z
N MET A 1 -25.87 -23.53 7.15
CA MET A 1 -25.78 -22.35 8.03
C MET A 1 -25.49 -21.13 7.17
N PRO A 2 -25.76 -19.90 7.62
CA PRO A 2 -25.46 -18.72 6.82
C PRO A 2 -23.94 -18.57 6.65
N LEU A 3 -23.53 -18.26 5.43
CA LEU A 3 -22.13 -18.07 5.08
C LEU A 3 -21.79 -16.59 5.11
N TYR A 4 -20.57 -16.28 5.54
CA TYR A 4 -20.07 -14.92 5.64
C TYR A 4 -18.66 -14.83 5.10
N GLU A 5 -18.33 -13.67 4.58
CA GLU A 5 -16.96 -13.26 4.29
C GLU A 5 -16.59 -12.12 5.22
N CYS A 6 -15.53 -12.31 5.99
CA CYS A 6 -14.94 -11.28 6.82
C CYS A 6 -13.60 -10.88 6.23
N VAL A 7 -13.47 -9.62 5.85
CA VAL A 7 -12.21 -9.02 5.46
C VAL A 7 -11.77 -8.08 6.55
N PHE A 8 -10.54 -8.25 7.03
CA PHE A 8 -9.94 -7.29 7.93
C PHE A 8 -8.61 -6.77 7.39
N ILE A 9 -8.29 -5.54 7.79
CA ILE A 9 -7.09 -4.83 7.44
C ILE A 9 -6.30 -4.66 8.73
N ALA A 10 -5.15 -5.29 8.84
CA ALA A 10 -4.21 -5.05 9.91
C ALA A 10 -3.26 -3.89 9.58
N ARG A 11 -2.61 -3.34 10.61
CA ARG A 11 -1.58 -2.28 10.47
C ARG A 11 -0.44 -2.73 9.55
N ASN A 12 0.47 -1.82 9.18
CA ASN A 12 1.60 -2.14 8.30
C ASN A 12 2.91 -2.46 9.04
N ASP A 13 2.95 -2.24 10.35
CA ASP A 13 4.06 -2.55 11.25
C ASP A 13 4.01 -4.00 11.75
N VAL A 14 2.83 -4.63 11.71
CA VAL A 14 2.66 -6.04 12.09
C VAL A 14 3.27 -6.98 11.06
N THR A 15 3.81 -8.09 11.54
CA THR A 15 4.35 -9.16 10.70
C THR A 15 3.24 -10.06 10.17
N GLN A 16 3.51 -10.81 9.11
CA GLN A 16 2.55 -11.79 8.58
C GLN A 16 2.10 -12.80 9.66
N GLN A 17 3.04 -13.26 10.50
CA GLN A 17 2.73 -14.20 11.58
C GLN A 17 1.73 -13.63 12.60
N GLN A 18 1.84 -12.33 12.91
CA GLN A 18 0.88 -11.66 13.79
C GLN A 18 -0.51 -11.56 13.15
N VAL A 19 -0.58 -11.31 11.84
CA VAL A 19 -1.87 -11.30 11.11
C VAL A 19 -2.50 -12.69 11.11
N GLU A 20 -1.70 -13.74 10.91
CA GLU A 20 -2.17 -15.14 11.00
C GLU A 20 -2.63 -15.49 12.42
N ALA A 21 -1.92 -15.05 13.46
CA ALA A 21 -2.35 -15.23 14.84
C ALA A 21 -3.70 -14.54 15.15
N ILE A 22 -3.94 -13.35 14.60
CA ILE A 22 -5.25 -12.68 14.72
C ILE A 22 -6.35 -13.50 14.05
N ALA A 23 -6.08 -14.09 12.89
CA ALA A 23 -7.05 -14.97 12.23
C ALA A 23 -7.28 -16.28 12.99
N GLU A 24 -6.26 -16.83 13.65
CA GLU A 24 -6.43 -17.99 14.53
C GLU A 24 -7.29 -17.66 15.75
N GLN A 25 -7.09 -16.49 16.38
CA GLN A 25 -7.95 -16.01 17.47
C GLN A 25 -9.41 -15.88 17.02
N VAL A 26 -9.64 -15.27 15.85
CA VAL A 26 -10.99 -15.17 15.27
C VAL A 26 -11.57 -16.54 14.96
N ALA A 27 -10.77 -17.48 14.45
CA ALA A 27 -11.24 -18.83 14.20
C ALA A 27 -11.61 -19.59 15.48
N GLY A 28 -10.87 -19.38 16.58
CA GLY A 28 -11.21 -19.92 17.90
C GLY A 28 -12.56 -19.43 18.39
N LEU A 29 -12.80 -18.12 18.31
CA LEU A 29 -14.09 -17.51 18.69
C LEU A 29 -15.26 -18.02 17.85
N ILE A 30 -15.04 -18.21 16.55
CA ILE A 30 -16.03 -18.79 15.65
C ILE A 30 -16.35 -20.23 16.04
N ALA A 31 -15.32 -21.03 16.37
CA ALA A 31 -15.49 -22.41 16.82
C ALA A 31 -16.25 -22.50 18.16
N GLU A 32 -15.96 -21.61 19.11
CA GLU A 32 -16.71 -21.48 20.37
C GLU A 32 -18.19 -21.13 20.13
N GLY A 33 -18.46 -20.30 19.12
CA GLY A 33 -19.81 -19.95 18.68
C GLY A 33 -20.53 -21.03 17.84
N GLY A 34 -19.93 -22.22 17.67
CA GLY A 34 -20.48 -23.32 16.90
C GLY A 34 -20.40 -23.16 15.37
N GLY A 35 -19.47 -22.35 14.88
CA GLY A 35 -19.16 -22.19 13.46
C GLY A 35 -17.79 -22.74 13.07
N GLU A 36 -17.46 -22.62 11.79
CA GLU A 36 -16.20 -23.06 11.20
C GLU A 36 -15.67 -22.02 10.20
N VAL A 37 -14.33 -21.93 10.07
CA VAL A 37 -13.69 -21.12 9.03
C VAL A 37 -13.33 -22.03 7.85
N LYS A 38 -14.05 -21.88 6.74
CA LYS A 38 -13.88 -22.69 5.52
C LYS A 38 -12.72 -22.23 4.65
N LYS A 39 -12.42 -20.93 4.67
CA LYS A 39 -11.43 -20.33 3.77
C LYS A 39 -10.61 -19.28 4.49
N ARG A 40 -9.29 -19.29 4.27
CA ARG A 40 -8.37 -18.26 4.75
C ARG A 40 -7.47 -17.84 3.61
N GLU A 41 -7.48 -16.56 3.30
CA GLU A 41 -6.60 -16.00 2.28
C GLU A 41 -5.89 -14.76 2.79
N TYR A 42 -4.56 -14.79 2.70
CA TYR A 42 -3.73 -13.64 2.95
C TYR A 42 -3.38 -12.95 1.64
N TRP A 43 -3.84 -11.71 1.47
CA TRP A 43 -3.60 -10.93 0.25
C TRP A 43 -2.28 -10.15 0.28
N GLY A 44 -1.61 -10.10 1.42
CA GLY A 44 -0.37 -9.35 1.59
C GLY A 44 -0.59 -7.88 1.96
N LEU A 45 0.52 -7.13 1.91
CA LEU A 45 0.54 -5.69 2.15
C LEU A 45 0.04 -4.94 0.91
N ARG A 46 -1.02 -4.16 1.04
CA ARG A 46 -1.59 -3.34 -0.05
C ARG A 46 -1.70 -1.88 0.34
N GLY A 47 -1.65 -0.99 -0.65
CA GLY A 47 -1.84 0.44 -0.47
C GLY A 47 -3.32 0.78 -0.24
N LEU A 48 -3.59 1.62 0.75
CA LEU A 48 -4.93 2.16 1.00
C LEU A 48 -5.15 3.39 0.11
N ALA A 49 -6.38 3.60 -0.36
CA ALA A 49 -6.73 4.77 -1.15
C ALA A 49 -6.54 6.09 -0.38
N TYR A 50 -6.69 6.04 0.95
CA TYR A 50 -6.50 7.16 1.86
C TYR A 50 -5.94 6.67 3.20
N LYS A 51 -5.49 7.61 4.04
CA LYS A 51 -4.85 7.30 5.33
C LYS A 51 -5.90 6.85 6.35
N ILE A 52 -5.71 5.68 6.97
CA ILE A 52 -6.56 5.16 8.06
C ILE A 52 -5.67 4.99 9.30
N LYS A 53 -6.07 5.56 10.45
CA LYS A 53 -5.27 5.58 11.71
C LYS A 53 -3.77 5.89 11.51
N LYS A 54 -3.45 6.77 10.55
CA LYS A 54 -2.09 7.16 10.12
C LYS A 54 -1.33 6.15 9.24
N ASN A 55 -1.92 5.04 8.82
CA ASN A 55 -1.31 4.07 7.90
C ASN A 55 -1.74 4.37 6.44
N ARG A 56 -0.81 4.24 5.49
CA ARG A 56 -1.07 4.32 4.03
C ARG A 56 -1.06 2.95 3.35
N LYS A 57 -0.64 1.92 4.07
CA LYS A 57 -0.61 0.52 3.66
C LYS A 57 -1.20 -0.32 4.79
N GLY A 58 -1.71 -1.50 4.48
CA GLY A 58 -2.22 -2.44 5.47
C GLY A 58 -2.16 -3.86 4.95
N HIS A 59 -2.05 -4.82 5.87
CA HIS A 59 -2.12 -6.23 5.57
C HIS A 59 -3.57 -6.65 5.43
N TYR A 60 -3.93 -7.25 4.30
CA TYR A 60 -5.29 -7.71 4.05
C TYR A 60 -5.40 -9.22 4.26
N MET A 61 -6.46 -9.61 4.97
CA MET A 61 -6.81 -11.01 5.15
C MET A 61 -8.32 -11.20 4.96
N LEU A 62 -8.68 -12.25 4.23
CA LEU A 62 -10.04 -12.70 4.00
C LEU A 62 -10.26 -14.01 4.75
N LEU A 63 -11.39 -14.09 5.44
CA LEU A 63 -11.88 -15.28 6.12
C LEU A 63 -13.28 -15.62 5.57
N GLY A 64 -13.43 -16.82 5.02
CA GLY A 64 -14.73 -17.40 4.70
C GLY A 64 -15.23 -18.20 5.89
N ILE A 65 -16.39 -17.81 6.42
CA ILE A 65 -16.93 -18.25 7.69
C ILE A 65 -18.28 -18.93 7.45
N ASP A 66 -18.47 -20.09 8.06
CA ASP A 66 -19.77 -20.76 8.18
C ASP A 66 -20.17 -20.76 9.66
N ALA A 67 -21.09 -19.88 10.06
CA ALA A 67 -21.41 -19.71 11.47
C ALA A 67 -22.87 -19.30 11.68
N PRO A 68 -23.47 -19.60 12.84
CA PRO A 68 -24.77 -19.04 13.20
C PRO A 68 -24.67 -17.52 13.39
N ALA A 69 -25.77 -16.80 13.14
CA ALA A 69 -25.80 -15.35 13.24
C ALA A 69 -25.43 -14.80 14.63
N GLY A 70 -25.60 -15.61 15.69
CA GLY A 70 -25.24 -15.24 17.07
C GLY A 70 -23.74 -15.18 17.34
N ALA A 71 -22.89 -15.83 16.55
CA ALA A 71 -21.43 -15.83 16.75
C ALA A 71 -20.75 -14.57 16.19
N LEU A 72 -21.38 -13.90 15.22
CA LEU A 72 -20.81 -12.74 14.52
C LEU A 72 -20.56 -11.51 15.39
N PRO A 73 -21.50 -11.08 16.26
CA PRO A 73 -21.30 -9.87 17.06
C PRO A 73 -20.07 -9.94 17.97
N GLU A 74 -19.76 -11.13 18.50
CA GLU A 74 -18.59 -11.33 19.34
C GLU A 74 -17.29 -11.24 18.52
N VAL A 75 -17.27 -11.82 17.32
CA VAL A 75 -16.12 -11.72 16.40
C VAL A 75 -15.86 -10.26 16.02
N GLU A 76 -16.90 -9.52 15.65
CA GLU A 76 -16.78 -8.10 15.29
C GLU A 76 -16.32 -7.24 16.46
N ARG A 77 -16.81 -7.53 17.67
CA ARG A 77 -16.38 -6.86 18.91
C ARG A 77 -14.90 -7.10 19.18
N GLN A 78 -14.43 -8.33 19.09
CA GLN A 78 -13.03 -8.69 19.33
C GLN A 78 -12.09 -8.08 18.29
N LEU A 79 -12.48 -8.11 17.00
CA LEU A 79 -11.74 -7.42 15.94
C LEU A 79 -11.70 -5.90 16.15
N GLY A 80 -12.77 -5.30 16.67
CA GLY A 80 -12.81 -3.86 16.98
C GLY A 80 -11.96 -3.46 18.18
N LEU A 81 -11.79 -4.36 19.16
CA LEU A 81 -10.94 -4.15 20.34
C LEU A 81 -9.45 -4.33 20.04
N ASN A 82 -9.11 -5.09 19.00
CA ASN A 82 -7.73 -5.32 18.63
C ASN A 82 -7.11 -4.06 17.99
N GLU A 83 -6.09 -3.49 18.64
CA GLU A 83 -5.40 -2.28 18.17
C GLU A 83 -4.66 -2.48 16.84
N ASP A 84 -4.27 -3.72 16.53
CA ASP A 84 -3.62 -4.09 15.27
C ASP A 84 -4.57 -4.07 14.08
N VAL A 85 -5.89 -4.06 14.32
CA VAL A 85 -6.90 -4.01 13.28
C VAL A 85 -7.29 -2.55 12.98
N LEU A 86 -7.11 -2.17 11.72
CA LEU A 86 -7.50 -0.85 11.21
C LEU A 86 -8.99 -0.79 10.91
N ARG A 87 -9.51 -1.82 10.24
CA ARG A 87 -10.90 -1.94 9.80
C ARG A 87 -11.24 -3.40 9.53
N SER A 88 -12.45 -3.80 9.86
CA SER A 88 -13.07 -5.05 9.45
C SER A 88 -14.35 -4.76 8.68
N LEU A 89 -14.75 -5.69 7.82
CA LEU A 89 -16.03 -5.70 7.15
C LEU A 89 -16.49 -7.16 7.02
N THR A 90 -17.66 -7.46 7.57
CA THR A 90 -18.30 -8.76 7.42
C THR A 90 -19.50 -8.64 6.50
N VAL A 91 -19.60 -9.52 5.52
CA VAL A 91 -20.70 -9.56 4.55
C VAL A 91 -21.28 -10.95 4.52
N ARG A 92 -22.61 -11.06 4.49
CA ARG A 92 -23.29 -12.34 4.28
C ARG A 92 -23.23 -12.71 2.80
N VAL A 93 -22.85 -13.95 2.51
CA VAL A 93 -22.74 -14.48 1.16
C VAL A 93 -23.64 -15.71 0.98
N GLU A 94 -23.99 -16.00 -0.26
CA GLU A 94 -24.79 -17.19 -0.62
C GLU A 94 -23.92 -18.43 -0.80
N ALA A 95 -22.68 -18.26 -1.26
CA ALA A 95 -21.68 -19.30 -1.43
C ALA A 95 -20.28 -18.76 -1.09
N ILE A 96 -19.40 -19.63 -0.59
CA ILE A 96 -17.98 -19.32 -0.44
C ILE A 96 -17.27 -19.92 -1.65
N ASP A 97 -16.72 -19.07 -2.50
CA ASP A 97 -15.93 -19.54 -3.65
C ASP A 97 -14.63 -20.19 -3.15
N GLU A 98 -14.38 -21.45 -3.50
CA GLU A 98 -13.12 -22.14 -3.17
C GLU A 98 -11.94 -21.68 -4.04
N ALA A 99 -12.23 -21.08 -5.20
CA ALA A 99 -11.20 -20.52 -6.08
C ALA A 99 -10.45 -19.37 -5.39
N PRO A 100 -9.13 -19.20 -5.66
CA PRO A 100 -8.39 -18.07 -5.13
C PRO A 100 -9.06 -16.76 -5.54
N SER A 101 -9.24 -15.84 -4.59
CA SER A 101 -9.93 -14.59 -4.86
C SER A 101 -9.30 -13.83 -6.04
N ALA A 102 -10.12 -13.04 -6.75
CA ALA A 102 -9.66 -12.22 -7.87
C ALA A 102 -8.48 -11.29 -7.51
N VAL A 103 -8.32 -10.97 -6.23
CA VAL A 103 -7.20 -10.19 -5.70
C VAL A 103 -5.88 -10.97 -5.80
N LEU A 104 -5.87 -12.24 -5.44
CA LEU A 104 -4.69 -13.10 -5.57
C LEU A 104 -4.42 -13.47 -7.03
N ALA A 105 -5.48 -13.73 -7.81
CA ALA A 105 -5.36 -14.05 -9.23
C ALA A 105 -4.70 -12.92 -10.05
N LYS A 106 -5.02 -11.64 -9.77
CA LYS A 106 -4.43 -10.48 -10.47
C LYS A 106 -2.95 -10.22 -10.15
N ARG A 107 -2.43 -10.68 -9.01
CA ARG A 107 -1.02 -10.44 -8.62
C ARG A 107 0.00 -11.16 -9.52
N GLY A 108 -0.44 -12.14 -10.31
CA GLY A 108 0.37 -12.72 -11.39
C GLY A 108 0.58 -11.74 -12.55
N ASP A 109 -0.50 -11.10 -13.00
CA ASP A 109 -0.55 -10.28 -14.22
C ASP A 109 0.23 -8.95 -14.10
N ASP A 110 0.18 -8.30 -12.94
CA ASP A 110 0.90 -7.02 -12.73
C ASP A 110 2.44 -7.19 -12.66
N ARG A 111 2.93 -8.35 -12.18
CA ARG A 111 4.37 -8.64 -12.14
C ARG A 111 4.96 -8.86 -13.53
N ASP A 112 4.16 -9.34 -14.47
CA ASP A 112 4.56 -9.49 -15.87
C ASP A 112 4.49 -8.15 -16.63
N ARG A 113 3.61 -7.23 -16.22
CA ARG A 113 3.57 -5.86 -16.78
C ARG A 113 4.71 -4.95 -16.33
N ASP A 114 5.12 -4.98 -15.07
CA ASP A 114 6.29 -4.21 -14.59
C ASP A 114 7.64 -4.80 -15.05
N ARG A 115 7.65 -6.05 -15.50
CA ARG A 115 8.77 -6.67 -16.22
C ARG A 115 8.67 -6.50 -17.74
N GLY A 116 7.76 -5.66 -18.22
CA GLY A 116 7.65 -5.23 -19.60
C GLY A 116 8.87 -4.42 -20.04
N PHE A 117 9.92 -5.12 -20.45
CA PHE A 117 10.90 -4.69 -21.46
C PHE A 117 11.48 -3.26 -21.29
N ARG A 118 12.47 -3.11 -20.40
CA ARG A 118 13.59 -2.18 -20.67
C ARG A 118 14.51 -2.82 -21.71
N GLY A 119 14.02 -2.97 -22.94
CA GLY A 119 14.93 -3.24 -24.06
C GLY A 119 16.00 -2.16 -24.16
N PRO A 120 17.15 -2.44 -24.80
CA PRO A 120 18.14 -1.40 -25.06
C PRO A 120 17.45 -0.27 -25.82
N ARG A 121 17.60 0.97 -25.32
CA ARG A 121 17.11 2.17 -26.02
C ARG A 121 17.56 2.08 -27.49
N PRO A 122 16.66 2.21 -28.48
CA PRO A 122 17.05 2.12 -29.87
C PRO A 122 18.06 3.23 -30.17
N ALA A 123 19.28 2.84 -30.53
CA ALA A 123 20.25 3.76 -31.09
C ALA A 123 19.69 4.22 -32.45
N GLY A 124 19.37 5.51 -32.59
CA GLY A 124 19.04 6.09 -33.90
C GLY A 124 17.69 6.79 -34.05
N ARG A 125 17.08 7.40 -33.02
CA ARG A 125 16.11 8.47 -33.27
C ARG A 125 16.86 9.81 -33.41
N PHE A 126 17.24 10.06 -34.65
CA PHE A 126 18.08 11.11 -35.20
C PHE A 126 18.00 12.50 -34.56
N SER A 127 19.19 13.07 -34.38
CA SER A 127 19.47 14.51 -34.52
C SER A 127 18.96 15.02 -35.86
N SER A 128 18.00 15.94 -35.85
CA SER A 128 17.70 16.96 -36.88
C SER A 128 16.45 17.71 -36.43
N GLY A 129 16.32 19.04 -36.39
CA GLY A 129 17.18 20.16 -36.69
C GLY A 129 16.27 21.39 -36.58
N ARG A 130 16.54 22.29 -35.62
CA ARG A 130 16.09 23.68 -35.69
C ARG A 130 17.24 24.55 -35.19
N GLY A 131 18.11 24.92 -36.12
CA GLY A 131 18.91 26.11 -35.96
C GLY A 131 17.99 27.32 -35.90
N ARG A 132 18.13 28.10 -34.83
CA ARG A 132 18.12 29.55 -34.89
C ARG A 132 19.21 30.04 -33.96
N GLU A 133 20.31 30.48 -34.55
CA GLU A 133 21.23 31.43 -33.94
C GLU A 133 20.42 32.57 -33.32
N ARG A 134 20.61 32.77 -32.02
CA ARG A 134 20.58 34.09 -31.42
C ARG A 134 21.50 34.01 -30.20
N GLY A 135 22.70 34.53 -30.37
CA GLY A 135 23.57 34.79 -29.23
C GLY A 135 22.86 35.73 -28.27
N ASP A 136 23.01 35.48 -26.98
CA ASP A 136 23.08 36.55 -25.99
C ASP A 136 23.73 35.99 -24.72
N ASP A 137 24.79 36.67 -24.33
CA ASP A 137 25.79 36.34 -23.35
C ASP A 137 25.22 36.25 -21.93
N ARG A 138 25.31 35.07 -21.31
CA ARG A 138 25.06 34.93 -19.87
C ARG A 138 25.98 33.94 -19.17
N GLU A 139 27.27 34.05 -19.44
CA GLU A 139 28.31 33.66 -18.49
C GLU A 139 28.67 34.88 -17.64
N GLU A 140 28.17 34.94 -16.40
CA GLU A 140 28.90 35.41 -15.20
C GLU A 140 27.90 35.57 -14.03
N PHE A 141 27.69 34.48 -13.30
CA PHE A 141 27.35 34.57 -11.88
C PHE A 141 28.14 33.49 -11.14
N ARG A 142 29.47 33.50 -11.31
CA ARG A 142 30.37 32.97 -10.27
C ARG A 142 30.43 34.03 -9.18
N ALA A 143 29.95 33.67 -8.01
CA ALA A 143 29.98 34.49 -6.81
C ALA A 143 31.38 35.11 -6.63
N ARG A 144 31.46 36.44 -6.63
CA ARG A 144 32.67 37.15 -6.18
C ARG A 144 32.79 36.98 -4.66
N PRO A 145 33.99 36.64 -4.12
CA PRO A 145 34.22 36.64 -2.69
C PRO A 145 34.03 38.05 -2.11
N ARG A 146 33.43 38.09 -0.91
CA ARG A 146 32.97 39.28 -0.19
C ARG A 146 34.12 39.93 0.60
N ASP A 147 35.24 40.21 -0.05
CA ASP A 147 36.40 40.85 0.60
C ASP A 147 37.11 41.77 -0.40
N GLU A 148 36.45 42.86 -0.78
CA GLU A 148 37.06 44.07 -1.37
C GLU A 148 35.98 45.16 -1.55
N MET A 149 35.45 45.65 -0.42
CA MET A 149 34.76 46.93 -0.34
C MET A 149 35.29 47.67 0.89
N ASP A 150 36.51 48.16 0.78
CA ASP A 150 36.98 49.33 1.53
C ASP A 150 37.99 50.05 0.64
N GLY A 151 37.53 51.13 0.01
CA GLY A 151 38.40 52.06 -0.71
C GLY A 151 39.01 53.05 0.29
N PRO A 152 40.26 53.49 0.09
CA PRO A 152 40.93 54.38 1.04
C PRO A 152 40.32 55.78 1.01
N ASP A 153 40.06 56.31 2.21
CA ASP A 153 39.69 57.70 2.47
C ASP A 153 40.63 58.69 1.77
N GLY A 154 40.02 59.67 1.08
CA GLY A 154 40.73 60.78 0.47
C GLY A 154 41.27 61.74 1.52
N ALA A 155 42.57 62.01 1.46
CA ALA A 155 43.23 63.12 2.12
C ALA A 155 43.98 63.95 1.07
N GLY A 156 43.59 65.21 0.89
CA GLY A 156 44.28 66.15 0.01
C GLY A 156 43.48 67.41 -0.27
N GLU A 157 43.40 68.31 0.72
CA GLU A 157 43.82 69.74 0.69
C GLU A 157 43.37 70.46 1.97
#